data_AF-W4P7G8-F1
#
_entry.id   AF-W4P7G8-F1
#
_cell.length_a   1.000
_cell.length_b   1.000
_cell.length_c   1.000
_cell.angle_alpha   90.00
_cell.angle_beta   90.00
_cell.angle_gamma   90.00
#
_symmetry.space_group_name_H-M   'P 1'
#
loop_
_entity.id
_entity.type
_entity.pdbx_description
1 polymer ?
#
loop_
_entity_poly.entity_id
_entity_poly.type
_entity_poly.pdbx_seq_one_letter_code
_entity_poly.pdbx_strand_id
1 'polypeptide(L)'
;MGRKNSKTENKEIEQLMARYEEAKAQGQQLYLDPDQLADIINQYAYQSLFEKAQEAVTYGLYLHPRSTRLLIEQAYLYLDEREIDLAEQVIESICEEYDPEVKLLKAELLLNKGDIEGAYELLITVGTTEGIDVFIDAVYLFLDSGYPGIAKEWLDKGEAKYGQEKEFITQKPIT
;
A
#
# COMPACT_ATOMS: atom_id res chain seq x y z
N MET A 1 -4.17 -2.10 6.83
CA MET A 1 -4.81 -2.85 5.70
C MET A 1 -4.82 -4.37 5.89
N GLY A 2 -5.99 -4.99 6.05
CA GLY A 2 -6.15 -6.45 6.15
C GLY A 2 -6.48 -7.10 4.80
N ARG A 3 -5.46 -7.56 4.07
CA ARG A 3 -5.65 -8.28 2.80
C ARG A 3 -6.23 -9.68 3.09
N LYS A 4 -7.35 -10.03 2.42
CA LYS A 4 -8.05 -11.32 2.56
C LYS A 4 -7.20 -12.44 1.94
N ASN A 5 -6.38 -13.12 2.75
CA ASN A 5 -5.60 -14.28 2.32
C ASN A 5 -6.47 -15.55 2.23
N SER A 6 -6.79 -15.99 1.02
CA SER A 6 -7.33 -17.34 0.79
C SER A 6 -6.22 -18.39 0.97
N LYS A 7 -6.61 -19.62 1.34
CA LYS A 7 -5.63 -20.72 1.52
C LYS A 7 -4.80 -21.05 0.26
N THR A 8 -5.30 -20.67 -0.92
CA THR A 8 -4.62 -20.90 -2.19
C THR A 8 -3.55 -19.82 -2.43
N GLU A 9 -3.90 -18.54 -2.23
CA GLU A 9 -2.95 -17.41 -2.29
C GLU A 9 -1.79 -17.63 -1.30
N ASN A 10 -2.08 -18.12 -0.09
CA ASN A 10 -1.04 -18.48 0.88
C ASN A 10 -0.05 -19.53 0.38
N LYS A 11 -0.49 -20.51 -0.42
CA LYS A 11 0.42 -21.52 -0.97
C LYS A 11 1.25 -21.00 -2.12
N GLU A 12 0.69 -20.11 -2.94
CA GLU A 12 1.38 -19.50 -4.06
C GLU A 12 2.49 -18.57 -3.57
N ILE A 13 2.21 -17.74 -2.56
CA ILE A 13 3.24 -16.89 -1.94
C ILE A 13 4.33 -17.72 -1.26
N GLU A 14 3.99 -18.81 -0.55
CA GLU A 14 4.99 -19.69 0.07
C GLU A 14 5.95 -20.29 -0.96
N GLN A 15 5.43 -20.73 -2.12
CA GLN A 15 6.26 -21.28 -3.20
C GLN A 15 7.12 -20.19 -3.86
N LEU A 16 6.57 -19.01 -4.06
CA LEU A 16 7.29 -17.87 -4.62
C LEU A 16 8.46 -17.46 -3.71
N MET A 17 8.20 -17.33 -2.41
CA MET A 17 9.21 -17.03 -1.39
C MET A 17 10.31 -18.09 -1.34
N ALA A 18 9.95 -19.38 -1.38
CA ALA A 18 10.92 -20.47 -1.36
C ALA A 18 11.85 -20.43 -2.59
N ARG A 19 11.30 -20.19 -3.78
CA ARG A 19 12.09 -20.06 -5.02
C ARG A 19 13.02 -18.84 -4.98
N TYR A 20 12.54 -17.72 -4.46
CA TYR A 20 13.34 -16.50 -4.31
C TYR A 20 14.52 -16.70 -3.34
N GLU A 21 14.25 -17.26 -2.16
CA GLU A 21 15.29 -17.53 -1.15
C GLU A 21 16.30 -18.60 -1.63
N GLU A 22 15.85 -19.62 -2.34
CA GLU A 22 16.74 -20.63 -2.94
C GLU A 22 17.69 -20.00 -3.97
N ALA A 23 17.15 -19.21 -4.91
CA ALA A 23 17.95 -18.54 -5.92
C ALA A 23 18.97 -17.58 -5.29
N LYS A 24 18.54 -16.80 -4.29
CA LYS A 24 19.41 -15.91 -3.52
C LYS A 24 20.53 -16.66 -2.80
N ALA A 25 20.21 -17.78 -2.12
CA ALA A 25 21.19 -18.61 -1.43
C ALA A 25 22.20 -19.26 -2.38
N GLN A 26 21.79 -19.57 -3.61
CA GLN A 26 22.66 -20.11 -4.66
C GLN A 26 23.42 -19.03 -5.44
N GLY A 27 23.23 -17.75 -5.13
CA GLY A 27 23.80 -16.63 -5.90
C GLY A 27 23.30 -16.58 -7.35
N GLN A 28 22.15 -17.19 -7.63
CA GLN A 28 21.53 -17.21 -8.96
C GLN A 28 20.65 -16.00 -9.15
N GLN A 29 20.73 -15.40 -10.34
CA GLN A 29 19.81 -14.35 -10.74
C GLN A 29 18.45 -14.97 -11.07
N LEU A 30 17.41 -14.55 -10.35
CA LEU A 30 16.02 -14.95 -10.60
C LEU A 30 15.22 -13.75 -11.11
N TYR A 31 14.78 -13.80 -12.36
CA TYR A 31 13.88 -12.78 -12.88
C TYR A 31 12.46 -13.01 -12.35
N LEU A 32 11.89 -11.99 -11.75
CA LEU A 32 10.51 -11.91 -11.28
C LEU A 32 9.90 -10.61 -11.81
N ASP A 33 8.61 -10.63 -12.11
CA ASP A 33 7.89 -9.40 -12.45
C ASP A 33 7.69 -8.51 -11.20
N PRO A 34 7.32 -7.22 -11.39
CA PRO A 34 7.12 -6.30 -10.28
C PRO A 34 6.07 -6.74 -9.26
N ASP A 35 5.00 -7.42 -9.69
CA ASP A 35 3.92 -7.83 -8.79
C ASP A 35 4.38 -8.98 -7.89
N GLN A 36 5.08 -9.97 -8.45
CA GLN A 36 5.70 -11.05 -7.68
C GLN A 36 6.72 -10.53 -6.65
N LEU A 37 7.51 -9.52 -7.04
CA LEU A 37 8.45 -8.88 -6.12
C LEU A 37 7.74 -8.10 -5.03
N ALA A 38 6.68 -7.35 -5.37
CA ALA A 38 5.85 -6.66 -4.40
C ALA A 38 5.21 -7.63 -3.40
N ASP A 39 4.73 -8.79 -3.85
CA ASP A 39 4.20 -9.83 -2.98
C ASP A 39 5.25 -10.35 -1.97
N ILE A 40 6.48 -10.59 -2.44
CA ILE A 40 7.62 -10.99 -1.59
C ILE A 40 7.94 -9.90 -0.56
N ILE A 41 8.02 -8.64 -0.99
CA ILE A 41 8.32 -7.47 -0.15
C ILE A 41 7.27 -7.35 0.96
N ASN A 42 5.99 -7.37 0.58
CA ASN A 42 4.86 -7.33 1.49
C ASN A 42 4.89 -8.48 2.50
N GLN A 43 5.23 -9.69 2.05
CA GLN A 43 5.29 -10.86 2.93
C GLN A 43 6.42 -10.75 3.95
N TYR A 44 7.57 -10.17 3.59
CA TYR A 44 8.63 -9.85 4.55
C TYR A 44 8.21 -8.75 5.53
N ALA A 45 7.63 -7.66 5.04
CA ALA A 45 7.15 -6.56 5.86
C ALA A 45 6.10 -7.02 6.88
N TYR A 46 5.14 -7.84 6.44
CA TYR A 46 4.13 -8.44 7.31
C TYR A 46 4.72 -9.29 8.44
N GLN A 47 5.86 -9.94 8.19
CA GLN A 47 6.60 -10.71 9.20
C GLN A 47 7.60 -9.85 10.00
N SER A 48 7.59 -8.53 9.80
CA SER A 48 8.54 -7.57 10.38
C SER A 48 10.00 -7.86 10.03
N LEU A 49 10.25 -8.50 8.88
CA LEU A 49 11.57 -8.78 8.34
C LEU A 49 12.03 -7.64 7.42
N PHE A 50 12.08 -6.41 7.98
CA PHE A 50 12.31 -5.18 7.21
C PHE A 50 13.61 -5.19 6.41
N GLU A 51 14.71 -5.69 6.97
CA GLU A 51 15.98 -5.84 6.24
C GLU A 51 15.81 -6.68 4.96
N LYS A 52 15.06 -7.80 5.04
CA LYS A 52 14.80 -8.65 3.88
C LYS A 52 13.87 -7.97 2.87
N ALA A 53 12.90 -7.20 3.36
CA ALA A 53 12.01 -6.41 2.50
C ALA A 53 12.80 -5.34 1.72
N GLN A 54 13.72 -4.65 2.39
CA GLN A 54 14.63 -3.66 1.79
C GLN A 54 15.57 -4.28 0.75
N GLU A 55 16.12 -5.47 1.03
CA GLU A 55 16.90 -6.23 0.05
C GLU A 55 16.07 -6.64 -1.17
N ALA A 56 14.83 -7.11 -0.94
CA ALA A 56 13.93 -7.52 -2.00
C ALA A 56 13.50 -6.35 -2.89
N VAL A 57 13.18 -5.19 -2.32
CA VAL A 57 12.82 -4.00 -3.11
C VAL A 57 14.03 -3.43 -3.86
N THR A 58 15.22 -3.45 -3.27
CA THR A 58 16.46 -3.07 -3.95
C THR A 58 16.73 -3.97 -5.15
N TYR A 59 16.59 -5.29 -4.97
CA TYR A 59 16.73 -6.25 -6.06
C TYR A 59 15.67 -6.04 -7.15
N GLY A 60 14.41 -5.79 -6.74
CA GLY A 60 13.32 -5.55 -7.67
C GLY A 60 13.53 -4.28 -8.51
N LEU A 61 13.94 -3.17 -7.87
CA LEU A 61 14.25 -1.91 -8.55
C LEU A 61 15.51 -2.02 -9.42
N TYR A 62 16.47 -2.89 -9.09
CA TYR A 62 17.57 -3.20 -10.00
C TYR A 62 17.07 -3.85 -11.31
N LEU A 63 16.10 -4.77 -11.22
CA LEU A 63 15.49 -5.38 -12.41
C LEU A 63 14.52 -4.45 -13.14
N HIS A 64 13.80 -3.60 -12.40
CA HIS A 64 12.74 -2.72 -12.89
C HIS A 64 12.89 -1.28 -12.35
N PRO A 65 13.87 -0.48 -12.84
CA PRO A 65 14.29 0.79 -12.21
C PRO A 65 13.27 1.93 -12.15
N ARG A 66 12.08 1.75 -12.73
CA ARG A 66 11.00 2.75 -12.75
C ARG A 66 9.64 2.12 -12.49
N SER A 67 9.62 0.94 -11.87
CA SER A 67 8.36 0.30 -11.54
C SER A 67 7.65 1.10 -10.45
N THR A 68 6.55 1.76 -10.81
CA THR A 68 5.64 2.42 -9.86
C THR A 68 5.26 1.49 -8.72
N ARG A 69 4.90 0.23 -9.05
CA ARG A 69 4.55 -0.80 -8.06
C ARG A 69 5.65 -0.98 -7.01
N LEU A 70 6.91 -1.09 -7.43
CA LEU A 70 8.02 -1.30 -6.49
C LEU A 70 8.44 -0.02 -5.75
N LEU A 71 8.31 1.15 -6.38
CA LEU A 71 8.55 2.43 -5.71
C LEU A 71 7.52 2.68 -4.61
N ILE A 72 6.25 2.30 -4.83
CA ILE A 72 5.21 2.34 -3.79
C ILE A 72 5.60 1.46 -2.60
N GLU A 73 6.00 0.21 -2.84
CA GLU A 73 6.43 -0.70 -1.76
C GLU A 73 7.66 -0.16 -1.01
N GLN A 74 8.64 0.44 -1.72
CA GLN A 74 9.80 1.05 -1.09
C GLN A 74 9.40 2.22 -0.18
N ALA A 75 8.48 3.08 -0.63
CA ALA A 75 8.01 4.19 0.17
C ALA A 75 7.27 3.72 1.43
N TYR A 76 6.40 2.70 1.33
CA TYR A 76 5.74 2.11 2.49
C TYR A 76 6.73 1.52 3.50
N LEU A 77 7.76 0.82 3.04
CA LEU A 77 8.82 0.34 3.95
C LEU A 77 9.48 1.49 4.72
N TYR A 78 9.78 2.59 4.05
CA TYR A 78 10.33 3.77 4.74
C TYR A 78 9.33 4.41 5.71
N LEU A 79 8.04 4.45 5.40
CA LEU A 79 7.00 4.93 6.32
C LEU A 79 6.86 4.04 7.57
N ASP A 80 6.90 2.71 7.38
CA ASP A 80 6.87 1.72 8.45
C ASP A 80 8.06 1.87 9.40
N GLU A 81 9.25 2.13 8.84
CA GLU A 81 10.49 2.36 9.58
C GLU A 81 10.63 3.79 10.12
N ARG A 82 9.64 4.67 9.89
CA ARG A 82 9.62 6.11 10.28
C ARG A 82 10.70 6.97 9.61
N GLU A 83 11.22 6.53 8.48
CA GLU A 83 12.18 7.24 7.64
C GLU A 83 11.45 8.17 6.65
N ILE A 84 10.77 9.19 7.20
CA ILE A 84 9.83 10.05 6.45
C ILE A 84 10.50 10.78 5.28
N ASP A 85 11.74 11.25 5.45
CA ASP A 85 12.47 11.98 4.40
C ASP A 85 12.82 11.07 3.21
N LEU A 86 13.10 9.79 3.46
CA LEU A 86 13.37 8.80 2.40
C LEU A 86 12.08 8.40 1.70
N ALA A 87 10.99 8.20 2.44
CA ALA A 87 9.68 7.93 1.87
C ALA A 87 9.26 9.06 0.90
N GLU A 88 9.41 10.31 1.31
CA GLU A 88 9.10 11.46 0.45
C GLU A 88 9.93 11.48 -0.83
N GLN A 89 11.24 11.28 -0.75
CA GLN A 89 12.12 11.24 -1.93
C GLN A 89 11.69 10.16 -2.93
N VAL A 90 11.31 8.98 -2.45
CA VAL A 90 10.80 7.91 -3.31
C VAL A 90 9.47 8.31 -3.93
N ILE A 91 8.54 8.84 -3.15
CA ILE A 91 7.22 9.26 -3.61
C ILE A 91 7.32 10.35 -4.70
N GLU A 92 8.21 11.33 -4.53
CA GLU A 92 8.46 12.39 -5.51
C GLU A 92 9.08 11.88 -6.82
N SER A 93 9.69 10.69 -6.82
CA SER A 93 10.26 10.08 -8.02
C SER A 93 9.22 9.36 -8.91
N ILE A 94 8.02 9.10 -8.38
CA ILE A 94 6.95 8.39 -9.08
C ILE A 94 6.27 9.33 -10.08
N CYS A 95 6.20 8.91 -11.35
CA CYS A 95 5.66 9.74 -12.43
C CYS A 95 4.14 9.59 -12.60
N GLU A 96 3.58 8.46 -12.19
CA GLU A 96 2.18 8.06 -12.37
C GLU A 96 1.27 8.68 -11.31
N GLU A 97 1.27 10.00 -11.19
CA GLU A 97 0.50 10.73 -10.15
C GLU A 97 -1.02 10.56 -10.26
N TYR A 98 -1.51 10.07 -11.40
CA TYR A 98 -2.92 9.74 -11.60
C TYR A 98 -3.33 8.44 -10.91
N ASP A 99 -2.36 7.57 -10.58
CA ASP A 99 -2.61 6.27 -9.99
C ASP A 99 -3.23 6.41 -8.58
N PRO A 100 -4.37 5.75 -8.30
CA PRO A 100 -5.03 5.84 -7.00
C PRO A 100 -4.16 5.39 -5.82
N GLU A 101 -3.32 4.36 -5.99
CA GLU A 101 -2.42 3.87 -4.94
C GLU A 101 -1.33 4.89 -4.64
N VAL A 102 -0.82 5.59 -5.66
CA VAL A 102 0.13 6.71 -5.48
C VAL A 102 -0.51 7.86 -4.72
N LYS A 103 -1.79 8.17 -4.97
CA LYS A 103 -2.51 9.22 -4.23
C LYS A 103 -2.76 8.81 -2.77
N LEU A 104 -3.09 7.55 -2.50
CA LEU A 104 -3.22 7.02 -1.14
C LEU A 104 -1.88 7.13 -0.39
N LEU A 105 -0.78 6.71 -1.02
CA LEU A 105 0.57 6.80 -0.47
C LEU A 105 0.97 8.25 -0.15
N LYS A 106 0.69 9.21 -1.07
CA LYS A 106 0.92 10.64 -0.82
C LYS A 106 0.09 11.16 0.36
N ALA A 107 -1.16 10.72 0.49
CA ALA A 107 -1.99 11.10 1.63
C ALA A 107 -1.46 10.53 2.95
N GLU A 108 -0.97 9.29 2.95
CA GLU A 108 -0.36 8.69 4.13
C GLU A 108 0.93 9.41 4.55
N LEU A 109 1.76 9.84 3.60
CA LEU A 109 2.92 10.70 3.87
C LEU A 109 2.49 12.00 4.56
N LEU A 110 1.45 12.67 4.05
CA LEU A 110 0.91 13.90 4.64
C LEU A 110 0.42 13.67 6.07
N LEU A 111 -0.30 12.58 6.32
CA LEU A 111 -0.76 12.21 7.67
C LEU A 111 0.42 11.95 8.62
N ASN A 112 1.46 11.27 8.17
CA ASN A 112 2.69 11.05 8.96
C ASN A 112 3.42 12.37 9.27
N LYS A 113 3.31 13.37 8.40
CA LYS A 113 3.82 14.74 8.63
C LYS A 113 2.90 15.60 9.48
N GLY A 114 1.71 15.12 9.83
CA GLY A 114 0.69 15.86 10.56
C GLY A 114 -0.13 16.83 9.70
N ASP A 115 0.01 16.78 8.38
CA ASP A 115 -0.80 17.57 7.44
C ASP A 115 -2.11 16.84 7.11
N ILE A 116 -3.05 16.93 8.05
CA ILE A 116 -4.36 16.30 7.96
C ILE A 116 -5.22 16.96 6.88
N GLU A 117 -5.12 18.28 6.72
CA GLU A 117 -5.89 19.05 5.76
C GLU A 117 -5.48 18.68 4.33
N GLY A 118 -4.18 18.65 4.04
CA GLY A 118 -3.67 18.22 2.74
C GLY A 118 -4.05 16.78 2.41
N ALA A 119 -3.93 15.86 3.38
CA ALA A 119 -4.36 14.47 3.19
C ALA A 119 -5.86 14.36 2.87
N TYR A 120 -6.69 15.14 3.56
CA TYR A 120 -8.13 15.18 3.34
C TYR A 120 -8.51 15.70 1.96
N GLU A 121 -7.93 16.83 1.53
CA GLU A 121 -8.17 17.43 0.21
C GLU A 121 -7.76 16.50 -0.92
N LEU A 122 -6.63 15.80 -0.75
CA LEU A 122 -6.17 14.83 -1.73
C LEU A 122 -7.16 13.67 -1.82
N LEU A 123 -7.47 13.05 -0.70
CA LEU A 123 -8.28 11.83 -0.68
C LEU A 123 -9.71 12.08 -1.15
N ILE A 124 -10.36 13.20 -0.76
CA ILE A 124 -11.78 13.43 -1.11
C ILE A 124 -12.00 13.42 -2.63
N THR A 125 -10.99 13.86 -3.38
CA THR A 125 -10.98 13.78 -4.84
C THR A 125 -10.93 12.32 -5.32
N VAL A 126 -10.05 11.51 -4.72
CA VAL A 126 -9.86 10.08 -5.08
C VAL A 126 -11.10 9.23 -4.76
N GLY A 127 -11.61 9.30 -3.54
CA GLY A 127 -12.73 8.46 -3.10
C GLY A 127 -14.05 8.73 -3.86
N THR A 128 -14.18 9.92 -4.45
CA THR A 128 -15.34 10.31 -5.24
C THR A 128 -15.23 9.90 -6.72
N THR A 129 -14.02 9.69 -7.26
CA THR A 129 -13.79 9.39 -8.69
C THR A 129 -13.31 7.97 -9.00
N GLU A 130 -12.52 7.34 -8.13
CA GLU A 130 -11.76 6.11 -8.45
C GLU A 130 -12.47 4.79 -8.11
N GLY A 131 -13.67 4.85 -7.52
CA GLY A 131 -14.48 3.66 -7.19
C GLY A 131 -14.56 3.35 -5.70
N ILE A 132 -15.30 2.28 -5.37
CA ILE A 132 -15.60 1.91 -3.97
C ILE A 132 -14.38 1.37 -3.22
N ASP A 133 -13.51 0.59 -3.88
CA ASP A 133 -12.36 -0.03 -3.23
C ASP A 133 -11.38 1.03 -2.72
N VAL A 134 -11.02 1.99 -3.58
CA VAL A 134 -10.15 3.12 -3.20
C VAL A 134 -10.79 4.02 -2.14
N PHE A 135 -12.11 4.19 -2.19
CA PHE A 135 -12.85 4.91 -1.15
C PHE A 135 -12.72 4.19 0.21
N ILE A 136 -12.86 2.86 0.23
CA ILE A 136 -12.70 2.06 1.44
C ILE A 136 -11.26 2.13 1.95
N ASP A 137 -10.26 2.05 1.06
CA ASP A 137 -8.85 2.17 1.43
C ASP A 137 -8.54 3.53 2.07
N ALA A 138 -9.10 4.62 1.55
CA ALA A 138 -8.97 5.95 2.16
C ALA A 138 -9.62 6.03 3.56
N VAL A 139 -10.77 5.39 3.76
CA VAL A 139 -11.42 5.29 5.08
C VAL A 139 -10.51 4.56 6.07
N TYR A 140 -9.94 3.42 5.66
CA TYR A 140 -9.01 2.67 6.50
C TYR A 140 -7.73 3.45 6.79
N LEU A 141 -7.21 4.21 5.82
CA LEU A 141 -6.05 5.07 6.04
C LEU A 141 -6.29 6.08 7.17
N PHE A 142 -7.45 6.74 7.21
CA PHE A 142 -7.80 7.64 8.32
C PHE A 142 -7.97 6.89 9.65
N LEU A 143 -8.55 5.69 9.64
CA LEU A 143 -8.70 4.88 10.86
C LEU A 143 -7.33 4.46 11.42
N ASP A 144 -6.48 3.87 10.58
CA ASP A 144 -5.15 3.36 10.94
C ASP A 144 -4.23 4.51 11.39
N SER A 145 -4.43 5.72 10.84
CA SER A 145 -3.72 6.95 11.22
C SER A 145 -4.27 7.64 12.49
N GLY A 146 -5.30 7.09 13.13
CA GLY A 146 -5.84 7.61 14.39
C GLY A 146 -6.88 8.74 14.25
N TYR A 147 -7.53 8.85 13.09
CA TYR A 147 -8.57 9.85 12.79
C TYR A 147 -9.96 9.23 12.56
N PRO A 148 -10.53 8.48 13.52
CA PRO A 148 -11.81 7.77 13.34
C PRO A 148 -13.00 8.72 13.08
N GLY A 149 -12.94 9.95 13.58
CA GLY A 149 -13.97 10.97 13.30
C GLY A 149 -14.03 11.34 11.81
N ILE A 150 -12.87 11.49 11.16
CA ILE A 150 -12.78 11.78 9.72
C ILE A 150 -13.25 10.57 8.92
N ALA A 151 -12.80 9.37 9.30
CA ALA A 151 -13.24 8.13 8.66
C ALA A 151 -14.77 7.96 8.69
N LYS A 152 -15.41 8.29 9.83
CA LYS A 152 -16.86 8.28 9.97
C LYS A 152 -17.55 9.29 9.07
N GLU A 153 -17.09 10.55 9.07
CA GLU A 153 -17.62 11.60 8.19
C GLU A 153 -17.58 11.16 6.73
N TRP A 154 -16.50 10.50 6.34
CA TRP A 154 -16.31 9.95 5.01
C TRP A 154 -17.30 8.86 4.67
N LEU A 155 -17.50 7.86 5.54
CA LEU A 155 -18.55 6.85 5.36
C LEU A 155 -19.91 7.51 5.21
N ASP A 156 -20.25 8.49 6.05
CA ASP A 156 -21.54 9.20 5.96
C ASP A 156 -21.72 9.89 4.59
N LYS A 157 -20.66 10.46 4.01
CA LYS A 157 -20.69 11.03 2.64
C LYS A 157 -20.79 9.96 1.55
N GLY A 158 -20.14 8.82 1.74
CA GLY A 158 -20.15 7.68 0.82
C GLY A 158 -21.52 6.99 0.73
N GLU A 159 -22.36 7.09 1.75
CA GLU A 159 -23.67 6.42 1.84
C GLU A 159 -24.55 6.67 0.60
N ALA A 160 -24.61 7.93 0.13
CA ALA A 160 -25.46 8.29 -1.01
C ALA A 160 -25.03 7.59 -2.31
N LYS A 161 -23.75 7.25 -2.45
CA LYS A 161 -23.17 6.64 -3.66
C LYS A 161 -23.01 5.13 -3.52
N TYR A 162 -22.56 4.65 -2.37
CA TYR A 162 -22.14 3.27 -2.14
C TYR A 162 -23.00 2.51 -1.13
N GLY A 163 -24.03 3.12 -0.54
CA GLY A 163 -24.81 2.54 0.56
C GLY A 163 -25.53 1.21 0.26
N GLN A 164 -25.69 0.86 -1.02
CA GLN A 164 -26.25 -0.43 -1.46
C GLN A 164 -25.18 -1.48 -1.78
N GLU A 165 -23.92 -1.07 -1.90
CA GLU A 165 -22.81 -1.97 -2.21
C GLU A 165 -22.44 -2.79 -0.98
N LYS A 166 -22.24 -4.09 -1.19
CA LYS A 166 -21.97 -5.03 -0.10
C LYS A 166 -20.66 -4.68 0.61
N GLU A 167 -19.63 -4.32 -0.15
CA GLU A 167 -18.31 -3.91 0.36
C GLU A 167 -18.44 -2.74 1.33
N PHE A 168 -19.29 -1.75 1.00
CA PHE A 168 -19.54 -0.57 1.83
C PHE A 168 -20.36 -0.89 3.09
N ILE A 169 -21.43 -1.68 2.95
CA ILE A 169 -22.30 -2.05 4.08
C ILE A 169 -21.50 -2.72 5.20
N THR A 170 -20.48 -3.52 4.84
CA THR A 170 -19.63 -4.19 5.83
C THR A 170 -18.71 -3.25 6.62
N GLN A 171 -18.53 -2.00 6.18
CA GLN A 171 -17.66 -1.02 6.87
C GLN A 171 -18.39 -0.25 7.98
N LYS A 172 -19.72 -0.15 7.94
CA LYS A 172 -20.54 0.61 8.90
C LYS A 172 -20.30 0.28 10.39
N PRO A 173 -19.96 -0.95 10.80
CA PRO A 173 -19.69 -1.27 12.20
C PRO A 173 -18.32 -0.82 12.72
N ILE A 174 -17.44 -0.29 11.87
CA ILE A 174 -16.00 -0.12 12.15
C ILE A 174 -15.65 1.34 12.55
N THR A 175 -16.58 2.28 12.37
CA THR A 175 -16.49 3.71 12.79
C THR A 175 -17.41 4.04 13.96
#